data_AF-A0A6J5J1P3-F1
#
_entry.id   AF-A0A6J5J1P3-F1
#
_cell.length_a   1.000
_cell.length_b   1.000
_cell.length_c   1.000
_cell.angle_alpha   90.00
_cell.angle_beta   90.00
_cell.angle_gamma   90.00
#
_symmetry.space_group_name_H-M   'P 1'
#
loop_
_entity.id
_entity.type
_entity.pdbx_description
1 polymer ?
#
loop_
_entity_poly.entity_id
_entity_poly.type
_entity_poly.pdbx_seq_one_letter_code
_entity_poly.pdbx_strand_id
1 'polypeptide(L)'
;MKTRRLGDHGDDVGLLQRRLIRAGYPVQVTHLYDAATEAAVIALQRNTGLVDDGIAGPKTCAALATGRRDPTHLALADLERAARTLDVPLACIRAVNEVESRGAGFLPDGRPVILFERHVFWKRLQARGIDPAPFAARQPDIVSRTRGGYRGGAAEYTRLATAESIDAGAAWESASWGAFQVMGYHWARLGYAGIDEFVACMESGEARHLDAFVRYIAADDALRRALRDRQWAAFARAYNGPDYAANLYDVKLARAYDRYASQPAASTPGGSASTGAPSAA
;
A
#
# COMPACT_ATOMS: atom_id res chain seq x y z
N MET A 1 -8.66 12.03 -11.83
CA MET A 1 -9.88 12.20 -11.00
C MET A 1 -9.43 12.35 -9.55
N LYS A 2 -9.89 13.39 -8.84
CA LYS A 2 -9.50 13.63 -7.44
C LYS A 2 -10.17 12.59 -6.54
N THR A 3 -9.42 12.02 -5.59
CA THR A 3 -9.91 11.04 -4.60
C THR A 3 -11.07 11.63 -3.79
N ARG A 4 -12.14 10.86 -3.59
CA ARG A 4 -13.32 11.24 -2.80
C ARG A 4 -13.48 10.41 -1.54
N ARG A 5 -13.89 11.05 -0.45
CA ARG A 5 -14.10 10.42 0.88
C ARG A 5 -15.20 11.12 1.67
N LEU A 6 -15.59 10.52 2.79
CA LEU A 6 -16.61 11.07 3.70
C LEU A 6 -16.38 12.57 4.01
N GLY A 7 -17.43 13.38 3.81
CA GLY A 7 -17.43 14.83 3.98
C GLY A 7 -17.12 15.64 2.72
N ASP A 8 -16.60 15.02 1.65
CA ASP A 8 -16.46 15.70 0.36
C ASP A 8 -17.84 16.07 -0.23
N HIS A 9 -17.91 17.15 -1.01
CA HIS A 9 -19.14 17.59 -1.66
C HIS A 9 -18.87 18.19 -3.06
N GLY A 10 -19.92 18.33 -3.86
CA GLY A 10 -19.90 18.95 -5.19
C GLY A 10 -20.24 17.98 -6.33
N ASP A 11 -20.17 18.49 -7.56
CA ASP A 11 -20.64 17.77 -8.75
C ASP A 11 -19.89 16.48 -9.05
N ASP A 12 -18.62 16.40 -8.68
CA ASP A 12 -17.85 15.16 -8.79
C ASP A 12 -18.40 14.05 -7.88
N VAL A 13 -18.95 14.40 -6.71
CA VAL A 13 -19.62 13.44 -5.83
C VAL A 13 -20.97 13.03 -6.42
N GLY A 14 -21.74 13.99 -6.94
CA GLY A 14 -23.00 13.69 -7.66
C GLY A 14 -22.76 12.78 -8.88
N LEU A 15 -21.66 12.97 -9.61
CA LEU A 15 -21.23 12.09 -10.69
C LEU A 15 -20.88 10.68 -10.18
N LEU A 16 -20.12 10.57 -9.08
CA LEU A 16 -19.82 9.29 -8.45
C LEU A 16 -21.10 8.54 -8.05
N GLN A 17 -22.03 9.21 -7.37
CA GLN A 17 -23.32 8.65 -6.93
C GLN A 17 -24.13 8.13 -8.14
N ARG A 18 -24.26 8.92 -9.22
CA ARG A 18 -24.91 8.47 -10.46
C ARG A 18 -24.25 7.24 -11.08
N ARG A 19 -22.91 7.16 -11.04
CA ARG A 19 -22.17 5.98 -11.53
C ARG A 19 -22.37 4.76 -10.65
N LEU A 20 -22.42 4.92 -9.32
CA LEU A 20 -22.73 3.85 -8.38
C LEU A 20 -24.13 3.26 -8.63
N ILE A 21 -25.15 4.13 -8.80
CA ILE A 21 -26.52 3.70 -9.13
C ILE A 21 -26.53 2.88 -10.43
N ARG A 22 -25.87 3.36 -11.49
CA ARG A 22 -25.78 2.66 -12.78
C ARG A 22 -25.11 1.29 -12.64
N ALA A 23 -24.13 1.17 -11.74
CA ALA A 23 -23.42 -0.08 -11.47
C ALA A 23 -24.16 -1.01 -10.49
N GLY A 24 -25.38 -0.65 -10.05
CA GLY A 24 -26.21 -1.49 -9.18
C GLY A 24 -26.04 -1.24 -7.69
N TYR A 25 -25.35 -0.18 -7.27
CA TYR A 25 -25.18 0.20 -5.88
C TYR A 25 -26.13 1.36 -5.53
N PRO A 26 -27.23 1.09 -4.80
CA PRO A 26 -28.25 2.11 -4.54
C PRO A 26 -27.73 3.18 -3.59
N VAL A 27 -27.86 4.45 -4.00
CA VAL A 27 -27.56 5.64 -3.20
C VAL A 27 -28.38 6.82 -3.73
N GLN A 28 -28.63 7.84 -2.91
CA GLN A 28 -29.25 9.08 -3.36
C GLN A 28 -28.21 10.01 -3.98
N VAL A 29 -28.60 10.81 -4.98
CA VAL A 29 -27.72 11.82 -5.59
C VAL A 29 -27.83 13.12 -4.79
N THR A 30 -27.09 13.22 -3.70
CA THR A 30 -27.09 14.37 -2.77
C THR A 30 -25.98 15.38 -3.04
N HIS A 31 -25.01 15.04 -3.91
CA HIS A 31 -23.76 15.79 -4.09
C HIS A 31 -22.91 15.90 -2.80
N LEU A 32 -23.24 15.12 -1.77
CA LEU A 32 -22.51 15.01 -0.51
C LEU A 32 -22.03 13.56 -0.33
N TYR A 33 -20.76 13.38 -0.02
CA TYR A 33 -20.19 12.08 0.29
C TYR A 33 -20.51 11.79 1.76
N ASP A 34 -21.72 11.31 1.99
CA ASP A 34 -22.25 10.91 3.27
C ASP A 34 -22.00 9.42 3.58
N ALA A 35 -22.50 8.95 4.72
CA ALA A 35 -22.37 7.55 5.13
C ALA A 35 -23.04 6.57 4.15
N ALA A 36 -24.11 6.99 3.45
CA ALA A 36 -24.77 6.15 2.45
C ALA A 36 -23.88 6.00 1.19
N THR A 37 -23.23 7.08 0.77
CA THR A 37 -22.26 7.07 -0.34
C THR A 37 -21.03 6.23 0.02
N GLU A 38 -20.49 6.38 1.23
CA GLU A 38 -19.40 5.55 1.73
C GLU A 38 -19.77 4.06 1.73
N ALA A 39 -20.95 3.71 2.24
CA ALA A 39 -21.43 2.33 2.26
C ALA A 39 -21.59 1.74 0.85
N ALA A 40 -22.10 2.52 -0.12
CA ALA A 40 -22.20 2.10 -1.51
C ALA A 40 -20.81 1.86 -2.15
N VAL A 41 -19.82 2.69 -1.80
CA VAL A 41 -18.44 2.51 -2.24
C VAL A 41 -17.80 1.26 -1.62
N ILE A 42 -18.01 1.03 -0.31
CA ILE A 42 -17.56 -0.19 0.38
C ILE A 42 -18.17 -1.44 -0.28
N ALA A 43 -19.47 -1.40 -0.62
CA ALA A 43 -20.14 -2.51 -1.28
C ALA A 43 -19.52 -2.82 -2.66
N LEU A 44 -19.23 -1.79 -3.46
CA LEU A 44 -18.49 -1.94 -4.72
C LEU A 44 -17.10 -2.55 -4.51
N GLN A 45 -16.35 -2.04 -3.53
CA GLN A 45 -15.00 -2.50 -3.25
C GLN A 45 -15.01 -3.99 -2.87
N ARG A 46 -15.93 -4.40 -1.99
CA ARG A 46 -16.12 -5.81 -1.62
C ARG A 46 -16.49 -6.69 -2.81
N ASN A 47 -17.46 -6.27 -3.61
CA ASN A 47 -17.93 -7.05 -4.76
C ASN A 47 -16.85 -7.22 -5.84
N THR A 48 -15.91 -6.27 -5.93
CA THR A 48 -14.79 -6.32 -6.88
C THR A 48 -13.50 -6.89 -6.27
N GLY A 49 -13.50 -7.22 -4.96
CA GLY A 49 -12.35 -7.74 -4.23
C GLY A 49 -11.26 -6.70 -3.92
N LEU A 50 -11.55 -5.40 -4.11
CA LEU A 50 -10.67 -4.30 -3.66
C LEU A 50 -10.59 -4.25 -2.13
N VAL A 51 -9.60 -3.52 -1.63
CA VAL A 51 -9.63 -3.04 -0.23
C VAL A 51 -10.86 -2.15 -0.05
N ASP A 52 -11.70 -2.50 0.91
CA ASP A 52 -12.96 -1.83 1.24
C ASP A 52 -12.75 -0.74 2.30
N ASP A 53 -11.97 0.28 1.94
CA ASP A 53 -11.65 1.44 2.77
C ASP A 53 -12.72 2.55 2.73
N GLY A 54 -13.73 2.42 1.87
CA GLY A 54 -14.78 3.41 1.67
C GLY A 54 -14.32 4.67 0.95
N ILE A 55 -13.12 4.67 0.36
CA ILE A 55 -12.53 5.80 -0.37
C ILE A 55 -12.66 5.57 -1.88
N ALA A 56 -13.31 6.51 -2.57
CA ALA A 56 -13.38 6.52 -4.02
C ALA A 56 -12.11 7.14 -4.64
N GLY A 57 -11.01 6.40 -4.56
CA GLY A 57 -9.75 6.70 -5.24
C GLY A 57 -9.68 6.18 -6.68
N PRO A 58 -8.53 6.33 -7.37
CA PRO A 58 -8.35 5.88 -8.75
C PRO A 58 -8.71 4.40 -8.97
N LYS A 59 -8.33 3.51 -8.05
CA LYS A 59 -8.61 2.06 -8.12
C LYS A 59 -10.10 1.76 -8.06
N THR A 60 -10.81 2.37 -7.10
CA THR A 60 -12.26 2.28 -6.95
C THR A 60 -12.97 2.79 -8.20
N CYS A 61 -12.51 3.93 -8.75
CA CYS A 61 -13.12 4.53 -9.93
C CYS A 61 -12.89 3.70 -11.21
N ALA A 62 -11.74 3.03 -11.32
CA ALA A 62 -11.43 2.09 -12.38
C ALA A 62 -12.31 0.84 -12.26
N ALA A 63 -12.42 0.25 -11.07
CA ALA A 63 -13.29 -0.91 -10.83
C ALA A 63 -14.77 -0.58 -11.04
N LEU A 64 -15.22 0.63 -10.69
CA LEU A 64 -16.57 1.12 -11.00
C LEU A 64 -16.81 1.23 -12.51
N ALA A 65 -15.77 1.53 -13.30
CA ALA A 65 -15.89 1.63 -14.76
C ALA A 65 -15.89 0.26 -15.44
N THR A 66 -15.06 -0.66 -14.96
CA THR A 66 -14.79 -1.95 -15.65
C THR A 66 -15.51 -3.14 -15.02
N GLY A 67 -16.10 -2.97 -13.83
CA GLY A 67 -16.69 -4.05 -13.04
C GLY A 67 -15.65 -5.00 -12.41
N ARG A 68 -14.35 -4.73 -12.55
CA ARG A 68 -13.28 -5.62 -12.09
C ARG A 68 -12.09 -4.87 -11.50
N ARG A 69 -11.43 -5.52 -10.55
CA ARG A 69 -10.16 -5.08 -9.96
C ARG A 69 -8.99 -5.43 -10.90
N ASP A 70 -8.01 -4.55 -11.00
CA ASP A 70 -6.72 -4.89 -11.60
C ASP A 70 -6.00 -5.97 -10.75
N PRO A 71 -5.52 -7.07 -11.33
CA PRO A 71 -4.82 -8.11 -10.59
C PRO A 71 -3.63 -7.62 -9.77
N THR A 72 -2.95 -6.56 -10.22
CA THR A 72 -1.77 -5.97 -9.57
C THR A 72 -2.10 -5.11 -8.35
N HIS A 73 -3.35 -4.67 -8.20
CA HIS A 73 -3.78 -3.92 -7.02
C HIS A 73 -3.79 -4.80 -5.77
N LEU A 74 -3.89 -4.19 -4.60
CA LEU A 74 -4.09 -4.90 -3.35
C LEU A 74 -5.55 -5.34 -3.20
N ALA A 75 -5.78 -6.57 -2.75
CA ALA A 75 -7.10 -7.09 -2.43
C ALA A 75 -7.35 -7.17 -0.92
N LEU A 76 -8.61 -7.21 -0.53
CA LEU A 76 -8.98 -7.49 0.87
C LEU A 76 -8.40 -8.82 1.37
N ALA A 77 -8.44 -9.87 0.54
CA ALA A 77 -7.89 -11.18 0.88
C ALA A 77 -6.38 -11.15 1.21
N ASP A 78 -5.65 -10.18 0.66
CA ASP A 78 -4.23 -9.99 0.97
C ASP A 78 -4.04 -9.42 2.38
N LEU A 79 -4.90 -8.48 2.79
CA LEU A 79 -4.92 -7.95 4.17
C LEU A 79 -5.30 -9.03 5.19
N GLU A 80 -6.26 -9.89 4.85
CA GLU A 80 -6.64 -11.02 5.69
C GLU A 80 -5.52 -12.04 5.86
N ARG A 81 -4.78 -12.33 4.78
CA ARG A 81 -3.60 -13.18 4.84
C ARG A 81 -2.51 -12.56 5.71
N ALA A 82 -2.24 -11.26 5.54
CA ALA A 82 -1.29 -10.52 6.38
C ALA A 82 -1.67 -10.57 7.86
N ALA A 83 -2.97 -10.42 8.19
CA ALA A 83 -3.48 -10.48 9.56
C ALA A 83 -3.21 -11.85 10.19
N ARG A 84 -3.46 -12.94 9.44
CA ARG A 84 -3.14 -14.30 9.88
C ARG A 84 -1.64 -14.52 10.06
N THR A 85 -0.81 -14.04 9.13
CA THR A 85 0.65 -14.18 9.22
C THR A 85 1.23 -13.50 10.45
N LEU A 86 0.72 -12.32 10.81
CA LEU A 86 1.20 -11.54 11.94
C LEU A 86 0.51 -11.87 13.27
N ASP A 87 -0.53 -12.72 13.24
CA ASP A 87 -1.39 -13.02 14.38
C ASP A 87 -1.97 -11.75 15.04
N VAL A 88 -2.59 -10.91 14.21
CA VAL A 88 -3.22 -9.65 14.64
C VAL A 88 -4.64 -9.53 14.09
N PRO A 89 -5.52 -8.74 14.74
CA PRO A 89 -6.82 -8.43 14.17
C PRO A 89 -6.71 -7.80 12.78
N LEU A 90 -7.61 -8.14 11.86
CA LEU A 90 -7.67 -7.55 10.52
C LEU A 90 -7.73 -6.02 10.56
N ALA A 91 -8.42 -5.46 11.56
CA ALA A 91 -8.49 -4.01 11.79
C ALA A 91 -7.09 -3.37 11.96
N CYS A 92 -6.11 -4.07 12.57
CA CYS A 92 -4.74 -3.57 12.67
C CYS A 92 -4.08 -3.46 11.29
N ILE A 93 -4.22 -4.49 10.44
CA ILE A 93 -3.65 -4.48 9.09
C ILE A 93 -4.32 -3.43 8.21
N ARG A 94 -5.65 -3.26 8.33
CA ARG A 94 -6.39 -2.21 7.60
C ARG A 94 -5.94 -0.81 8.02
N ALA A 95 -5.79 -0.57 9.32
CA ALA A 95 -5.30 0.70 9.84
C ALA A 95 -3.90 1.03 9.32
N VAL A 96 -3.00 0.05 9.38
CA VAL A 96 -1.64 0.19 8.88
C VAL A 96 -1.61 0.39 7.36
N ASN A 97 -2.40 -0.37 6.59
CA ASN A 97 -2.50 -0.18 5.15
C ASN A 97 -3.02 1.21 4.79
N GLU A 98 -4.00 1.75 5.51
CA GLU A 98 -4.52 3.09 5.25
C GLU A 98 -3.49 4.20 5.54
N VAL A 99 -2.70 4.04 6.61
CA VAL A 99 -1.84 5.11 7.12
C VAL A 99 -0.42 5.04 6.57
N GLU A 100 0.15 3.84 6.43
CA GLU A 100 1.54 3.62 6.05
C GLU A 100 1.74 3.36 4.55
N SER A 101 0.65 3.05 3.82
CA SER A 101 0.71 2.89 2.37
C SER A 101 0.67 4.25 1.68
N ARG A 102 1.41 4.36 0.57
CA ARG A 102 1.25 5.47 -0.39
C ARG A 102 -0.05 5.36 -1.21
N GLY A 103 -0.87 4.34 -0.97
CA GLY A 103 -2.09 4.05 -1.69
C GLY A 103 -1.82 3.36 -3.02
N ALA A 104 -1.06 3.98 -3.93
CA ALA A 104 -0.63 3.39 -5.19
C ALA A 104 0.81 2.88 -5.09
N GLY A 105 1.01 1.57 -5.29
CA GLY A 105 2.32 0.94 -5.31
C GLY A 105 3.05 1.07 -6.64
N PHE A 106 2.37 1.51 -7.70
CA PHE A 106 2.91 1.67 -9.05
C PHE A 106 2.73 3.10 -9.57
N LEU A 107 3.68 3.52 -10.39
CA LEU A 107 3.62 4.72 -11.21
C LEU A 107 2.64 4.52 -12.39
N PRO A 108 2.20 5.61 -13.06
CA PRO A 108 1.35 5.50 -14.24
C PRO A 108 1.96 4.70 -15.40
N ASP A 109 3.29 4.57 -15.44
CA ASP A 109 4.03 3.78 -16.44
C ASP A 109 4.16 2.29 -16.07
N GLY A 110 3.55 1.85 -14.97
CA GLY A 110 3.52 0.46 -14.54
C GLY A 110 4.71 0.02 -13.70
N ARG A 111 5.72 0.87 -13.48
CA ARG A 111 6.84 0.53 -12.59
C ARG A 111 6.50 0.77 -11.12
N PRO A 112 7.06 -0.02 -10.18
CA PRO A 112 6.87 0.24 -8.75
C PRO A 112 7.24 1.66 -8.35
N VAL A 113 6.55 2.23 -7.36
CA VAL A 113 7.01 3.48 -6.76
C VAL A 113 8.32 3.21 -6.03
N ILE A 114 9.36 3.97 -6.37
CA ILE A 114 10.66 3.89 -5.69
C ILE A 114 11.09 5.24 -5.13
N LEU A 115 11.99 5.19 -4.14
CA LEU A 115 12.83 6.32 -3.76
C LEU A 115 14.26 5.83 -3.64
N PHE A 116 15.18 6.41 -4.43
CA PHE A 116 16.58 6.02 -4.42
C PHE A 116 17.39 6.83 -3.40
N GLU A 117 18.13 6.14 -2.55
CA GLU A 117 18.88 6.73 -1.45
C GLU A 117 20.38 6.77 -1.75
N ARG A 118 20.87 7.88 -2.31
CA ARG A 118 22.30 8.08 -2.67
C ARG A 118 23.29 7.81 -1.53
N HIS A 119 22.85 8.00 -0.29
CA HIS A 119 23.63 7.78 0.91
C HIS A 119 23.63 6.32 1.39
N VAL A 120 22.59 5.57 1.05
CA VAL A 120 22.58 4.12 1.21
C VAL A 120 23.45 3.50 0.12
N PHE A 121 23.40 4.01 -1.10
CA PHE A 121 24.23 3.53 -2.20
C PHE A 121 25.73 3.66 -1.92
N TRP A 122 26.16 4.79 -1.34
CA TRP A 122 27.51 4.92 -0.79
C TRP A 122 27.87 3.73 0.11
N LYS A 123 27.02 3.40 1.09
CA LYS A 123 27.27 2.31 2.04
C LYS A 123 27.22 0.94 1.39
N ARG A 124 26.36 0.72 0.39
CA ARG A 124 26.23 -0.56 -0.33
C ARG A 124 27.44 -0.82 -1.23
N LEU A 125 27.97 0.21 -1.91
CA LEU A 125 29.23 0.10 -2.64
C LEU A 125 30.39 -0.30 -1.71
N GLN A 126 30.52 0.36 -0.54
CA GLN A 126 31.53 -0.03 0.45
C GLN A 126 31.37 -1.47 0.94
N ALA A 127 30.13 -1.91 1.19
CA ALA A 127 29.86 -3.28 1.61
C ALA A 127 30.25 -4.33 0.54
N ARG A 128 30.36 -3.92 -0.73
CA ARG A 128 30.83 -4.73 -1.85
C ARG A 128 32.32 -4.54 -2.18
N GLY A 129 33.05 -3.79 -1.35
CA GLY A 129 34.47 -3.51 -1.57
C GLY A 129 34.76 -2.48 -2.67
N ILE A 130 33.75 -1.71 -3.10
CA ILE A 130 33.88 -0.67 -4.12
C ILE A 130 34.06 0.68 -3.43
N ASP A 131 35.12 1.42 -3.77
CA ASP A 131 35.34 2.78 -3.27
C ASP A 131 34.32 3.76 -3.89
N PRO A 132 33.41 4.38 -3.11
CA PRO A 132 32.43 5.30 -3.65
C PRO A 132 33.00 6.68 -4.03
N ALA A 133 34.20 7.05 -3.54
CA ALA A 133 34.71 8.42 -3.64
C ALA A 133 34.87 8.92 -5.09
N PRO A 134 35.41 8.14 -6.05
CA PRO A 134 35.52 8.56 -7.44
C PRO A 134 34.15 8.80 -8.10
N PHE A 135 33.15 7.99 -7.76
CA PHE A 135 31.79 8.13 -8.29
C PHE A 135 31.08 9.34 -7.69
N ALA A 136 31.25 9.59 -6.40
CA ALA A 136 30.66 10.74 -5.71
C ALA A 136 31.23 12.07 -6.22
N ALA A 137 32.52 12.12 -6.57
CA ALA A 137 33.14 13.31 -7.15
C ALA A 137 32.54 13.67 -8.53
N ARG A 138 32.20 12.65 -9.32
CA ARG A 138 31.61 12.83 -10.66
C ARG A 138 30.09 12.99 -10.64
N GLN A 139 29.42 12.33 -9.70
CA GLN A 139 27.95 12.14 -9.69
C GLN A 139 27.39 12.27 -8.26
N PRO A 140 27.48 13.45 -7.63
CA PRO A 140 27.05 13.65 -6.24
C PRO A 140 25.52 13.50 -6.01
N ASP A 141 24.73 13.52 -7.08
CA ASP A 141 23.29 13.23 -7.04
C ASP A 141 22.98 11.73 -6.89
N ILE A 142 23.94 10.87 -7.24
CA ILE A 142 23.82 9.40 -7.26
C ILE A 142 24.57 8.77 -6.08
N VAL A 143 25.75 9.29 -5.75
CA VAL A 143 26.59 8.78 -4.65
C VAL A 143 26.96 9.94 -3.74
N SER A 144 26.56 9.90 -2.48
CA SER A 144 26.90 10.93 -1.48
C SER A 144 26.92 10.34 -0.08
N ARG A 145 27.62 10.98 0.87
CA ARG A 145 27.51 10.62 2.29
C ARG A 145 26.23 11.17 2.94
N THR A 146 25.56 12.12 2.30
CA THR A 146 24.37 12.80 2.81
C THR A 146 23.12 12.41 2.03
N ARG A 147 21.99 12.33 2.73
CA ARG A 147 20.66 12.09 2.13
C ARG A 147 20.26 13.18 1.14
N GLY A 148 19.28 12.91 0.29
CA GLY A 148 18.76 13.87 -0.69
C GLY A 148 19.05 13.52 -2.15
N GLY A 149 18.95 14.53 -3.02
CA GLY A 149 19.02 14.37 -4.47
C GLY A 149 17.74 13.80 -5.09
N TYR A 150 16.65 13.72 -4.32
CA TYR A 150 15.37 13.17 -4.75
C TYR A 150 14.77 14.01 -5.88
N ARG A 151 14.28 13.32 -6.91
CA ARG A 151 13.53 13.86 -8.05
C ARG A 151 12.05 13.47 -7.95
N GLY A 152 11.76 12.30 -7.36
CA GLY A 152 10.41 11.79 -7.16
C GLY A 152 9.78 11.22 -8.43
N GLY A 153 8.79 10.33 -8.24
CA GLY A 153 8.05 9.70 -9.34
C GLY A 153 8.95 8.94 -10.31
N ALA A 154 8.62 9.02 -11.61
CA ALA A 154 9.35 8.33 -12.67
C ALA A 154 10.83 8.76 -12.79
N ALA A 155 11.19 9.96 -12.33
CA ALA A 155 12.56 10.47 -12.40
C ALA A 155 13.51 9.78 -11.41
N GLU A 156 12.99 9.10 -10.38
CA GLU A 156 13.83 8.25 -9.52
C GLU A 156 14.45 7.09 -10.29
N TYR A 157 13.78 6.56 -11.31
CA TYR A 157 14.33 5.48 -12.13
C TYR A 157 15.51 5.93 -12.99
N THR A 158 15.59 7.21 -13.36
CA THR A 158 16.79 7.73 -14.03
C THR A 158 17.99 7.68 -13.08
N ARG A 159 17.78 8.02 -11.80
CA ARG A 159 18.82 7.91 -10.76
C ARG A 159 19.21 6.46 -10.50
N LEU A 160 18.23 5.57 -10.38
CA LEU A 160 18.46 4.14 -10.19
C LEU A 160 19.25 3.55 -11.36
N ALA A 161 18.84 3.80 -12.60
CA ALA A 161 19.55 3.32 -13.79
C ALA A 161 21.01 3.84 -13.87
N THR A 162 21.25 5.06 -13.39
CA THR A 162 22.61 5.60 -13.31
C THR A 162 23.44 4.86 -12.26
N ALA A 163 22.85 4.53 -11.11
CA ALA A 163 23.49 3.72 -10.08
C ALA A 163 23.73 2.27 -10.54
N GLU A 164 22.80 1.68 -11.30
CA GLU A 164 22.92 0.32 -11.86
C GLU A 164 24.13 0.19 -12.78
N SER A 165 24.48 1.25 -13.51
CA SER A 165 25.69 1.28 -14.35
C SER A 165 27.00 1.18 -13.56
N ILE A 166 26.96 1.45 -12.25
CA ILE A 166 28.10 1.29 -11.33
C ILE A 166 28.05 -0.10 -10.69
N ASP A 167 26.92 -0.44 -10.05
CA ASP A 167 26.67 -1.76 -9.48
C ASP A 167 25.15 -1.95 -9.28
N ALA A 168 24.54 -2.84 -10.07
CA ALA A 168 23.09 -3.08 -10.08
C ALA A 168 22.54 -3.57 -8.73
N GLY A 169 23.20 -4.54 -8.10
CA GLY A 169 22.71 -5.07 -6.84
C GLY A 169 22.77 -4.04 -5.71
N ALA A 170 23.84 -3.25 -5.62
CA ALA A 170 23.94 -2.16 -4.66
C ALA A 170 22.91 -1.07 -4.95
N ALA A 171 22.63 -0.78 -6.23
CA ALA A 171 21.63 0.19 -6.63
C ALA A 171 20.23 -0.23 -6.15
N TRP A 172 19.82 -1.47 -6.40
CA TRP A 172 18.53 -2.01 -5.97
C TRP A 172 18.40 -2.10 -4.45
N GLU A 173 19.47 -2.51 -3.76
CA GLU A 173 19.54 -2.49 -2.29
C GLU A 173 19.35 -1.07 -1.72
N SER A 174 19.67 -0.04 -2.51
CA SER A 174 19.66 1.37 -2.11
C SER A 174 18.39 2.11 -2.47
N ALA A 175 17.37 1.43 -2.96
CA ALA A 175 16.04 1.99 -3.17
C ALA A 175 15.02 1.42 -2.17
N SER A 176 14.05 2.23 -1.77
CA SER A 176 12.80 1.76 -1.19
C SER A 176 11.80 1.43 -2.29
N TRP A 177 10.97 0.42 -2.08
CA TRP A 177 10.11 -0.12 -3.14
C TRP A 177 8.64 -0.22 -2.72
N GLY A 178 7.79 0.03 -3.70
CA GLY A 178 6.35 -0.24 -3.66
C GLY A 178 5.57 0.63 -2.67
N ALA A 179 4.33 0.20 -2.41
CA ALA A 179 3.36 0.96 -1.63
C ALA A 179 3.80 1.28 -0.20
N PHE A 180 4.61 0.40 0.41
CA PHE A 180 5.07 0.50 1.80
C PHE A 180 6.52 1.00 1.93
N GLN A 181 7.22 1.25 0.81
CA GLN A 181 8.58 1.79 0.80
C GLN A 181 9.59 0.96 1.62
N VAL A 182 9.53 -0.36 1.50
CA VAL A 182 10.51 -1.26 2.13
C VAL A 182 11.86 -1.14 1.40
N MET A 183 12.93 -0.91 2.15
CA MET A 183 14.29 -0.79 1.60
C MET A 183 14.82 -2.11 1.06
N GLY A 184 15.39 -2.08 -0.15
CA GLY A 184 15.91 -3.27 -0.84
C GLY A 184 17.00 -4.01 -0.06
N TYR A 185 17.87 -3.30 0.68
CA TYR A 185 18.92 -3.93 1.49
C TYR A 185 18.40 -4.87 2.59
N HIS A 186 17.09 -4.89 2.87
CA HIS A 186 16.48 -5.84 3.79
C HIS A 186 16.22 -7.21 3.18
N TRP A 187 16.40 -7.44 1.87
CA TRP A 187 16.06 -8.69 1.18
C TRP A 187 16.47 -9.96 1.96
N ALA A 188 17.69 -9.99 2.49
CA ALA A 188 18.21 -11.14 3.25
C ALA A 188 17.49 -11.32 4.59
N ARG A 189 17.30 -10.23 5.35
CA ARG A 189 16.57 -10.23 6.63
C ARG A 189 15.11 -10.69 6.44
N LEU A 190 14.53 -10.37 5.29
CA LEU A 190 13.14 -10.70 4.95
C LEU A 190 13.00 -12.09 4.31
N GLY A 191 14.09 -12.84 4.18
CA GLY A 191 14.08 -14.22 3.68
C GLY A 191 13.84 -14.35 2.18
N TYR A 192 14.25 -13.34 1.39
CA TYR A 192 14.40 -13.50 -0.06
C TYR A 192 15.76 -14.15 -0.36
N ALA A 193 15.85 -14.93 -1.44
CA ALA A 193 17.08 -15.59 -1.89
C ALA A 193 18.13 -14.59 -2.40
N GLY A 194 17.69 -13.42 -2.88
CA GLY A 194 18.55 -12.36 -3.39
C GLY A 194 17.80 -11.06 -3.63
N ILE A 195 18.55 -10.01 -3.94
CA ILE A 195 17.97 -8.71 -4.30
C ILE A 195 17.14 -8.78 -5.59
N ASP A 196 17.54 -9.61 -6.56
CA ASP A 196 16.79 -9.84 -7.80
C ASP A 196 15.38 -10.40 -7.53
N GLU A 197 15.26 -11.40 -6.64
CA GLU A 197 13.96 -11.96 -6.27
C GLU A 197 13.10 -10.92 -5.55
N PHE A 198 13.70 -10.12 -4.65
CA PHE A 198 13.01 -9.05 -3.96
C PHE A 198 12.44 -8.04 -4.97
N VAL A 199 13.25 -7.55 -5.90
CA VAL A 199 12.81 -6.57 -6.92
C VAL A 199 11.73 -7.17 -7.83
N ALA A 200 11.91 -8.40 -8.33
CA ALA A 200 10.91 -9.08 -9.15
C ALA A 200 9.57 -9.25 -8.40
N CYS A 201 9.61 -9.53 -7.09
CA CYS A 201 8.41 -9.53 -6.27
C CYS A 201 7.77 -8.14 -6.24
N MET A 202 8.54 -7.07 -6.05
CA MET A 202 8.00 -5.71 -6.05
C MET A 202 7.39 -5.32 -7.40
N GLU A 203 7.91 -5.82 -8.52
CA GLU A 203 7.36 -5.55 -9.85
C GLU A 203 6.05 -6.31 -10.13
N SER A 204 5.78 -7.41 -9.41
CA SER A 204 4.65 -8.29 -9.71
C SER A 204 3.28 -7.82 -9.19
N GLY A 205 3.23 -6.98 -8.15
CA GLY A 205 1.95 -6.47 -7.63
C GLY A 205 2.02 -5.94 -6.19
N GLU A 206 1.00 -5.17 -5.81
CA GLU A 206 0.89 -4.57 -4.48
C GLU A 206 0.73 -5.62 -3.38
N ALA A 207 0.17 -6.79 -3.70
CA ALA A 207 0.14 -7.93 -2.78
C ALA A 207 1.55 -8.35 -2.33
N ARG A 208 2.56 -8.21 -3.20
CA ARG A 208 3.96 -8.45 -2.83
C ARG A 208 4.59 -7.28 -2.09
N HIS A 209 4.18 -6.03 -2.37
CA HIS A 209 4.59 -4.89 -1.54
C HIS A 209 4.14 -5.08 -0.10
N LEU A 210 2.89 -5.52 0.11
CA LEU A 210 2.36 -5.86 1.43
C LEU A 210 3.13 -7.04 2.05
N ASP A 211 3.45 -8.08 1.27
CA ASP A 211 4.21 -9.23 1.77
C ASP A 211 5.59 -8.82 2.31
N ALA A 212 6.32 -7.96 1.60
CA ALA A 212 7.60 -7.42 2.08
C ALA A 212 7.45 -6.65 3.39
N PHE A 213 6.40 -5.84 3.50
CA PHE A 213 6.08 -5.10 4.72
C PHE A 213 5.69 -6.02 5.89
N VAL A 214 4.91 -7.06 5.62
CA VAL A 214 4.54 -8.09 6.61
C VAL A 214 5.78 -8.84 7.10
N ARG A 215 6.67 -9.26 6.19
CA ARG A 215 7.95 -9.87 6.55
C ARG A 215 8.80 -8.93 7.40
N TYR A 216 8.78 -7.63 7.11
CA TYR A 216 9.52 -6.63 7.88
C TYR A 216 9.02 -6.56 9.33
N ILE A 217 7.71 -6.53 9.53
CA ILE A 217 7.11 -6.60 10.88
C ILE A 217 7.42 -7.95 11.55
N ALA A 218 7.28 -9.05 10.83
CA ALA A 218 7.51 -10.39 11.36
C ALA A 218 8.96 -10.63 11.79
N ALA A 219 9.92 -9.96 11.14
CA ALA A 219 11.35 -10.02 11.46
C ALA A 219 11.75 -9.14 12.66
N ASP A 220 10.78 -8.55 13.38
CA ASP A 220 11.00 -7.73 14.57
C ASP A 220 9.91 -8.01 15.62
N ASP A 221 10.25 -8.80 16.64
CA ASP A 221 9.30 -9.19 17.68
C ASP A 221 8.73 -8.01 18.46
N ALA A 222 9.51 -6.96 18.69
CA ALA A 222 9.06 -5.77 19.39
C ALA A 222 8.06 -5.00 18.53
N LEU A 223 8.34 -4.83 17.23
CA LEU A 223 7.43 -4.18 16.29
C LEU A 223 6.13 -4.97 16.10
N ARG A 224 6.22 -6.29 15.93
CA ARG A 224 5.06 -7.19 15.84
C ARG A 224 4.21 -7.12 17.10
N ARG A 225 4.83 -7.15 18.28
CA ARG A 225 4.12 -7.01 19.55
C ARG A 225 3.46 -5.65 19.68
N ALA A 226 4.15 -4.56 19.30
CA ALA A 226 3.57 -3.22 19.34
C ALA A 226 2.32 -3.12 18.45
N LEU A 227 2.32 -3.76 17.27
CA LEU A 227 1.15 -3.81 16.40
C LEU A 227 0.00 -4.63 17.03
N ARG A 228 0.30 -5.83 17.54
CA ARG A 228 -0.68 -6.73 18.15
C ARG A 228 -1.33 -6.12 19.39
N ASP A 229 -0.52 -5.50 20.24
CA ASP A 229 -0.95 -4.91 21.50
C ASP A 229 -1.46 -3.46 21.29
N ARG A 230 -1.53 -2.99 20.03
CA ARG A 230 -2.02 -1.66 19.62
C ARG A 230 -1.27 -0.49 20.26
N GLN A 231 0.02 -0.67 20.48
CA GLN A 231 0.93 0.35 20.96
C GLN A 231 1.33 1.28 19.80
N TRP A 232 0.37 2.05 19.28
CA TRP A 232 0.51 2.82 18.03
C TRP A 232 1.71 3.78 18.02
N ALA A 233 2.00 4.43 19.15
CA ALA A 233 3.18 5.28 19.28
C ALA A 233 4.50 4.50 19.16
N ALA A 234 4.59 3.34 19.80
CA ALA A 234 5.77 2.48 19.72
C ALA A 234 5.95 1.92 18.30
N PHE A 235 4.86 1.45 17.69
CA PHE A 235 4.85 0.97 16.31
C PHE A 235 5.26 2.08 15.33
N ALA A 236 4.62 3.24 15.39
CA ALA A 236 4.89 4.37 14.51
C ALA A 236 6.33 4.89 14.66
N ARG A 237 6.87 4.95 15.88
CA ARG A 237 8.27 5.34 16.11
C ARG A 237 9.25 4.35 15.49
N ALA A 238 8.99 3.06 15.65
CA ALA A 238 9.86 2.00 15.14
C ALA A 238 9.83 1.93 13.60
N TYR A 239 8.68 2.21 12.97
CA TYR A 239 8.52 2.18 11.52
C TYR A 239 8.89 3.50 10.83
N ASN A 240 8.33 4.63 11.28
CA ASN A 240 8.48 5.96 10.67
C ASN A 240 9.67 6.76 11.24
N GLY A 241 10.31 6.28 12.31
CA GLY A 241 11.42 6.95 12.96
C GLY A 241 11.00 7.96 14.04
N PRO A 242 11.96 8.73 14.59
CA PRO A 242 11.73 9.59 15.76
C PRO A 242 10.72 10.72 15.52
N ASP A 243 10.56 11.16 14.28
CA ASP A 243 9.67 12.28 13.89
C ASP A 243 8.22 11.82 13.63
N TYR A 244 7.85 10.59 13.99
CA TYR A 244 6.52 10.03 13.72
C TYR A 244 5.38 10.89 14.29
N ALA A 245 5.57 11.45 15.49
CA ALA A 245 4.56 12.21 16.21
C ALA A 245 4.24 13.54 15.51
N ALA A 246 5.25 14.18 14.89
CA ALA A 246 5.06 15.42 14.13
C ALA A 246 4.11 15.21 12.92
N ASN A 247 4.06 13.99 12.39
CA ASN A 247 3.19 13.60 11.28
C ASN A 247 1.89 12.89 11.74
N LEU A 248 1.66 12.80 13.05
CA LEU A 248 0.48 12.19 13.69
C LEU A 248 0.25 10.72 13.30
N TYR A 249 1.32 9.97 13.00
CA TYR A 249 1.18 8.57 12.56
C TYR A 249 0.44 7.72 13.59
N ASP A 250 0.79 7.86 14.86
CA ASP A 250 0.16 7.17 15.98
C ASP A 250 -1.34 7.48 16.11
N VAL A 251 -1.72 8.75 16.03
CA VAL A 251 -3.12 9.18 16.11
C VAL A 251 -3.92 8.70 14.90
N LYS A 252 -3.31 8.75 13.70
CA LYS A 252 -3.94 8.26 12.47
C LYS A 252 -4.18 6.75 12.54
N LEU A 253 -3.18 5.98 12.98
CA LEU A 253 -3.30 4.53 13.17
C LEU A 253 -4.40 4.18 14.17
N ALA A 254 -4.43 4.85 15.33
CA ALA A 254 -5.44 4.62 16.35
C ALA A 254 -6.86 4.87 15.82
N ARG A 255 -7.08 6.03 15.17
CA ARG A 255 -8.39 6.39 14.59
C ARG A 255 -8.80 5.43 13.48
N ALA A 256 -7.87 5.04 12.61
CA ALA A 256 -8.16 4.09 11.55
C ALA A 256 -8.55 2.73 12.15
N TYR A 257 -7.82 2.26 13.16
CA TYR A 257 -8.16 1.02 13.86
C TYR A 257 -9.57 1.06 14.46
N ASP A 258 -9.92 2.12 15.19
CA ASP A 258 -11.24 2.24 15.83
C ASP A 258 -12.37 2.21 14.79
N ARG A 259 -12.18 2.85 13.64
CA ARG A 259 -13.14 2.78 12.52
C ARG A 259 -13.28 1.36 11.98
N TYR A 260 -12.19 0.64 11.75
CA TYR A 260 -12.26 -0.73 11.22
C TYR A 260 -12.73 -1.75 12.25
N ALA A 261 -12.43 -1.55 13.53
CA ALA A 261 -12.84 -2.44 14.61
C ALA A 261 -14.34 -2.34 14.94
N SER A 262 -14.95 -1.19 14.66
CA SER A 262 -16.40 -0.95 14.85
C SER A 262 -17.26 -1.39 13.67
N GLN A 263 -16.66 -1.75 12.54
CA GLN A 263 -17.40 -2.29 11.39
C GLN A 263 -17.88 -3.72 11.69
N PRO A 264 -19.18 -4.02 11.53
CA PRO A 264 -19.66 -5.38 11.69
C PRO A 264 -18.97 -6.31 10.69
N ALA A 265 -18.55 -7.48 11.16
CA ALA A 265 -18.04 -8.54 10.30
C ALA A 265 -19.08 -8.82 9.21
N ALA A 266 -18.66 -8.81 7.94
CA ALA A 266 -19.57 -8.99 6.82
C ALA A 266 -20.34 -10.30 6.99
N SER A 267 -21.67 -10.22 7.05
CA SER A 267 -22.53 -11.37 6.87
C SER A 267 -22.36 -11.86 5.43
N THR A 268 -21.97 -13.12 5.26
CA THR A 268 -21.94 -13.80 3.97
C THR A 268 -23.31 -13.60 3.28
N PRO A 269 -23.38 -13.12 2.03
CA PRO A 269 -24.65 -13.09 1.30
C PRO A 269 -25.12 -14.53 1.16
N GLY A 270 -26.24 -14.86 1.83
CA GLY A 270 -26.86 -16.17 1.74
C GLY A 270 -27.12 -16.55 0.29
N GLY A 271 -26.70 -17.75 -0.08
CA GLY A 271 -26.95 -18.33 -1.40
C GLY A 271 -28.43 -18.24 -1.74
N SER A 272 -28.71 -17.79 -2.96
CA SER A 272 -30.06 -17.66 -3.49
C SER A 272 -30.81 -18.98 -3.36
N ALA A 273 -31.97 -18.91 -2.72
CA ALA A 273 -32.95 -19.97 -2.67
C ALA A 273 -33.28 -20.43 -4.10
N SER A 274 -32.96 -21.69 -4.38
CA SER A 274 -33.44 -22.42 -5.55
C SER A 274 -34.96 -22.54 -5.45
N THR A 275 -35.64 -21.82 -6.32
CA THR A 275 -37.08 -21.92 -6.59
C THR A 275 -37.48 -23.35 -6.95
N GLY A 276 -38.60 -23.80 -6.38
CA GLY A 276 -39.13 -25.15 -6.55
C GLY A 276 -39.53 -25.49 -7.99
N ALA A 277 -39.40 -26.78 -8.32
CA ALA A 277 -40.02 -27.39 -9.48
C ALA A 277 -41.39 -27.97 -9.08
N PRO A 278 -42.42 -27.91 -9.94
CA PRO A 278 -43.72 -28.47 -9.64
C PRO A 278 -43.74 -29.99 -9.90
N SER A 279 -44.53 -30.66 -9.07
CA SER A 279 -45.00 -32.04 -9.21
C SER A 279 -45.68 -32.25 -10.57
N ALA A 280 -45.29 -33.29 -11.30
CA ALA A 280 -46.08 -33.85 -12.39
C ALA A 280 -46.45 -35.31 -12.05
N ALA A 281 -47.71 -35.63 -12.32
CA ALA A 281 -48.35 -36.94 -12.19
C ALA A 281 -47.80 -37.95 -13.21
#